data_AF-A0A7I4YRM2-F1
#
_entry.id   AF-A0A7I4YRM2-F1
#
_cell.length_a   1.000
_cell.length_b   1.000
_cell.length_c   1.000
_cell.angle_alpha   90.00
_cell.angle_beta   90.00
_cell.angle_gamma   90.00
#
_symmetry.space_group_name_H-M   'P 1'
#
loop_
_entity.id
_entity.type
_entity.pdbx_description
1 polymer ?
#
loop_
_entity_poly.entity_id
_entity_poly.type
_entity_poly.pdbx_seq_one_letter_code
_entity_poly.pdbx_strand_id
1 'polypeptide(L)'
;KARNFTVALMVIHGAAFVAHMIGNLIITINRFSILCLKKDSFWTRKNVRIIICLQYTCAFAALVPAIGVVMVYVKNNDGSFSIVECANKTNWLVDS
;
A
#
# COMPACT_ATOMS: atom_id res chain seq x y z
N LYS A 1 9.72 -17.67 12.41
CA LYS A 1 8.23 -17.74 12.41
C LYS A 1 7.60 -16.37 12.71
N ALA A 2 7.97 -15.69 13.80
CA ALA A 2 7.47 -14.34 14.13
C ALA A 2 7.73 -13.28 13.04
N ARG A 3 8.93 -13.24 12.46
CA ARG A 3 9.29 -12.31 11.36
C ARG A 3 8.34 -12.38 10.16
N ASN A 4 7.99 -13.59 9.70
CA ASN A 4 7.11 -13.77 8.54
C ASN A 4 5.67 -13.31 8.85
N PHE A 5 5.23 -13.47 10.10
CA PHE A 5 3.93 -12.99 10.55
C PHE A 5 3.88 -11.46 10.60
N THR A 6 4.92 -10.80 11.11
CA THR A 6 5.03 -9.34 11.13
C THR A 6 5.03 -8.73 9.72
N VAL A 7 5.77 -9.34 8.79
CA VAL A 7 5.78 -8.89 7.38
C VAL A 7 4.40 -9.05 6.74
N ALA A 8 3.73 -10.19 6.96
CA ALA A 8 2.38 -10.39 6.45
C ALA A 8 1.39 -9.35 6.99
N LEU A 9 1.45 -9.05 8.30
CA LEU A 9 0.63 -8.00 8.90
C LEU A 9 0.91 -6.62 8.30
N MET A 10 2.18 -6.26 8.10
CA MET A 10 2.55 -4.99 7.49
C MET A 10 1.99 -4.84 6.08
N VAL A 11 2.10 -5.89 5.26
CA VAL A 11 1.56 -5.91 3.89
C VAL A 11 0.05 -5.77 3.89
N ILE A 12 -0.66 -6.50 4.76
CA ILE A 12 -2.13 -6.42 4.85
C ILE A 12 -2.59 -5.03 5.30
N HIS A 13 -1.97 -4.47 6.34
CA HIS A 13 -2.32 -3.13 6.84
C HIS A 13 -2.02 -2.05 5.81
N GLY A 14 -0.86 -2.11 5.15
CA GLY A 14 -0.53 -1.21 4.06
C GLY A 14 -1.55 -1.30 2.93
N ALA A 15 -1.96 -2.52 2.55
CA ALA A 15 -2.84 -2.73 1.41
C ALA A 15 -4.24 -2.21 1.72
N ALA A 16 -4.71 -2.44 2.95
CA ALA A 16 -5.96 -1.89 3.45
C ALA A 16 -5.94 -0.35 3.45
N PHE A 17 -4.84 0.28 3.88
CA PHE A 17 -4.71 1.73 3.89
C PHE A 17 -4.76 2.33 2.48
N VAL A 18 -3.96 1.79 1.55
CA VAL A 18 -3.93 2.25 0.14
C VAL A 18 -5.29 2.03 -0.52
N ALA A 19 -5.90 0.86 -0.31
CA ALA A 19 -7.24 0.58 -0.80
C ALA A 19 -8.25 1.58 -0.22
N HIS A 20 -8.19 1.90 1.07
CA HIS A 20 -9.11 2.87 1.68
C HIS A 20 -8.98 4.27 1.08
N MET A 21 -7.75 4.73 0.81
CA MET A 21 -7.51 6.02 0.15
C MET A 21 -8.10 6.06 -1.27
N ILE A 22 -7.84 5.04 -2.08
CA ILE A 22 -8.35 4.94 -3.45
C ILE A 22 -9.89 4.83 -3.43
N GLY A 23 -10.47 4.09 -2.49
CA GLY A 23 -11.91 3.95 -2.34
C GLY A 23 -12.59 5.29 -2.03
N ASN A 24 -12.03 6.06 -1.10
CA ASN A 24 -12.53 7.39 -0.78
C ASN A 24 -12.44 8.35 -1.97
N LEU A 25 -11.37 8.26 -2.76
CA LEU A 25 -11.22 9.03 -3.99
C LEU A 25 -12.32 8.68 -5.00
N ILE A 26 -12.54 7.39 -5.26
CA ILE A 26 -13.57 6.91 -6.21
C ILE A 26 -14.97 7.36 -5.79
N ILE A 27 -15.31 7.27 -4.51
CA ILE A 27 -16.61 7.74 -3.99
C ILE A 27 -16.78 9.24 -4.23
N THR A 28 -15.73 10.02 -4.00
CA THR A 28 -15.73 11.47 -4.24
C THR A 28 -15.95 11.77 -5.73
N ILE A 29 -15.22 11.08 -6.62
CA ILE A 29 -15.37 11.25 -8.08
C ILE A 29 -16.78 10.84 -8.53
N ASN A 30 -17.34 9.76 -7.97
CA ASN A 30 -18.70 9.34 -8.26
C ASN A 30 -19.72 10.42 -7.91
N ARG A 31 -19.66 10.95 -6.68
CA ARG A 31 -20.55 12.05 -6.24
C ARG A 31 -20.36 13.31 -7.08
N PHE A 32 -19.13 13.68 -7.39
CA PHE A 32 -18.82 14.83 -8.23
C PHE A 32 -19.37 14.66 -9.66
N SER A 33 -19.22 13.47 -10.25
CA SER A 33 -19.72 13.16 -11.59
C SER A 33 -21.25 13.26 -11.67
N ILE A 34 -21.95 12.81 -10.64
CA ILE A 34 -23.42 12.90 -10.56
C ILE A 34 -23.85 14.37 -10.48
N LEU A 35 -23.20 15.17 -9.63
CA LEU A 35 -23.55 16.57 -9.41
C LEU A 35 -23.22 17.48 -10.59
N CYS A 36 -22.01 17.37 -11.15
CA CYS A 36 -21.50 18.29 -12.16
C CYS A 36 -21.77 17.85 -13.60
N LEU A 37 -21.77 16.54 -13.88
CA LEU A 37 -21.90 16.02 -15.25
C LEU A 37 -23.26 15.36 -15.52
N LYS A 38 -24.09 15.13 -14.49
CA LYS A 38 -25.38 14.40 -14.57
C LYS A 38 -25.28 13.10 -15.37
N LYS A 39 -24.12 12.44 -15.32
CA LYS A 39 -23.78 11.32 -16.19
C LYS A 39 -23.83 10.00 -15.43
N ASP A 40 -25.02 9.44 -15.31
CA ASP A 40 -25.23 8.14 -14.64
C ASP A 40 -24.70 6.95 -15.46
N SER A 41 -24.50 7.13 -16.76
CA SER A 41 -24.12 6.04 -17.68
C SER A 41 -22.72 5.45 -17.40
N PHE A 42 -21.80 6.20 -16.78
CA PHE A 42 -20.46 5.69 -16.48
C PHE A 42 -20.46 4.74 -15.27
N TRP A 43 -21.28 5.03 -14.26
CA TRP A 43 -21.32 4.34 -12.96
C TRP A 43 -22.24 3.13 -12.95
N THR A 44 -22.11 2.25 -13.96
CA THR A 44 -22.87 1.00 -13.98
C THR A 44 -22.33 0.01 -12.94
N ARG A 45 -23.18 -0.89 -12.42
CA ARG A 45 -22.77 -1.94 -11.46
C ARG A 45 -21.60 -2.80 -11.97
N LYS A 46 -21.53 -3.03 -13.29
CA LYS A 46 -20.42 -3.78 -13.92
C LYS A 46 -19.11 -3.00 -13.84
N ASN A 47 -19.12 -1.73 -14.22
CA ASN A 47 -17.93 -0.87 -14.19
C ASN A 47 -17.43 -0.67 -12.76
N VAL A 48 -18.33 -0.47 -11.80
CA VAL A 48 -17.97 -0.32 -10.37
C VAL A 48 -17.26 -1.58 -9.86
N ARG A 49 -17.73 -2.79 -10.21
CA ARG A 49 -17.03 -4.03 -9.84
C ARG A 49 -15.63 -4.10 -10.42
N ILE A 50 -15.45 -3.72 -11.69
CA ILE A 50 -14.13 -3.70 -12.35
C ILE A 50 -13.20 -2.70 -11.63
N ILE A 51 -13.69 -1.51 -11.31
CA ILE A 51 -12.94 -0.48 -10.57
C ILE A 51 -12.50 -1.00 -9.20
N ILE A 52 -13.38 -1.68 -8.46
CA ILE A 52 -13.05 -2.27 -7.15
C ILE A 52 -11.98 -3.36 -7.31
N CYS A 53 -12.10 -4.24 -8.31
CA CYS A 53 -11.07 -5.25 -8.56
C CYS A 53 -9.72 -4.60 -8.86
N LEU A 54 -9.68 -3.60 -9.73
CA LEU A 54 -8.47 -2.86 -10.07
C LEU A 54 -7.87 -2.16 -8.85
N GLN A 55 -8.70 -1.55 -8.00
CA GLN A 55 -8.27 -0.89 -6.77
C GLN A 55 -7.51 -1.84 -5.85
N TYR A 56 -8.03 -3.05 -5.61
CA TYR A 56 -7.31 -4.04 -4.80
C TYR A 56 -6.04 -4.54 -5.50
N THR A 57 -6.07 -4.78 -6.82
CA THR A 57 -4.87 -5.17 -7.57
C THR A 57 -3.77 -4.12 -7.46
N CYS A 58 -4.10 -2.83 -7.63
CA CYS A 58 -3.15 -1.73 -7.48
C CYS A 58 -2.63 -1.60 -6.05
N ALA A 59 -3.50 -1.74 -5.04
CA ALA A 59 -3.09 -1.67 -3.64
C ALA A 59 -2.10 -2.79 -3.28
N PHE A 60 -2.34 -4.02 -3.75
CA PHE A 60 -1.40 -5.12 -3.57
C PHE A 60 -0.10 -4.89 -4.34
N ALA A 61 -0.17 -4.48 -5.62
CA ALA A 61 1.01 -4.22 -6.44
C ALA A 61 1.93 -3.13 -5.84
N ALA A 62 1.37 -2.09 -5.23
CA ALA A 62 2.13 -1.04 -4.57
C ALA A 62 2.95 -1.53 -3.36
N LEU A 63 2.56 -2.67 -2.76
CA LEU A 63 3.21 -3.23 -1.56
C LEU A 63 4.06 -4.46 -1.83
N VAL A 64 4.02 -5.02 -3.04
CA VAL A 64 4.95 -6.06 -3.47
C VAL A 64 6.41 -5.66 -3.22
N PRO A 65 6.86 -4.42 -3.52
CA PRO A 65 8.23 -4.00 -3.23
C PRO A 65 8.58 -4.03 -1.73
N ALA A 66 7.62 -3.82 -0.84
CA ALA A 66 7.85 -3.79 0.61
C ALA A 66 8.23 -5.17 1.20
N ILE A 67 7.92 -6.28 0.50
CA ILE A 67 8.23 -7.64 0.95
C ILE A 67 9.76 -7.91 0.91
N GLY A 68 10.51 -7.19 0.08
CA GLY A 68 11.95 -7.34 -0.09
C GLY A 68 12.81 -6.34 0.69
N VAL A 69 12.20 -5.32 1.30
CA VAL A 69 12.91 -4.26 2.02
C VAL A 69 13.15 -4.68 3.47
N VAL A 70 14.39 -4.59 3.92
CA VAL A 70 14.76 -4.78 5.33
C VAL A 70 15.06 -3.41 5.92
N MET A 71 14.32 -3.02 6.96
CA MET A 71 14.59 -1.79 7.70
C MET A 71 15.83 -2.02 8.58
N VAL A 72 16.93 -1.31 8.29
CA VAL A 72 18.13 -1.32 9.15
C VAL A 72 17.87 -0.38 10.33
N TYR A 73 17.85 -0.92 11.55
CA TYR A 73 17.80 -0.10 12.75
C TYR A 73 19.20 0.02 13.32
N VAL A 74 19.75 1.24 13.36
CA VAL A 74 20.98 1.50 14.12
C VAL A 74 20.57 2.04 15.49
N LYS A 75 21.03 1.33 16.53
CA LYS A 75 20.90 1.78 17.91
C LYS A 75 21.99 2.81 18.17
N ASN A 76 21.60 4.05 18.40
CA ASN A 76 22.51 5.13 18.76
C ASN A 76 23.01 4.93 20.19
N ASN A 77 24.17 5.51 20.50
CA ASN A 77 24.80 5.43 21.82
C ASN A 77 23.94 6.02 22.95
N ASP A 78 22.96 6.86 22.59
CA ASP A 78 21.99 7.47 23.51
C ASP A 78 20.80 6.54 23.82
N GLY A 79 20.78 5.32 23.28
CA GLY A 79 19.68 4.37 23.41
C GLY A 79 18.50 4.60 22.46
N SER A 80 18.55 5.64 21.63
CA SER A 80 17.56 5.89 20.57
C SER A 80 17.79 4.98 19.36
N PHE A 81 16.73 4.67 18.61
CA PHE A 81 16.82 3.93 17.35
C PHE A 81 16.61 4.89 16.19
N SER A 82 17.54 4.92 15.25
CA SER A 82 17.40 5.69 14.00
C SER A 82 17.31 4.75 12.80
N ILE A 83 16.46 5.09 11.84
CA ILE A 83 16.32 4.36 10.57
C ILE A 83 17.43 4.90 9.68
N VAL A 84 18.46 4.09 9.43
CA VAL A 84 19.63 4.53 8.65
C VAL A 84 19.42 4.30 7.16
N GLU A 85 18.80 3.19 6.78
CA GLU A 85 18.60 2.88 5.36
C GLU A 85 17.48 1.86 5.11
N CYS A 86 16.72 2.07 4.03
CA CYS A 86 15.80 1.07 3.47
C CYS A 86 16.58 0.20 2.47
N ALA A 87 17.38 -0.74 2.97
CA ALA A 87 18.22 -1.57 2.11
C ALA A 87 17.43 -2.78 1.55
N ASN A 88 17.60 -3.04 0.24
CA ASN A 88 17.08 -4.25 -0.40
C ASN A 88 17.84 -5.48 0.13
N LYS A 89 17.15 -6.61 0.36
CA LYS A 89 17.69 -7.81 1.04
C LYS A 89 18.99 -8.36 0.43
N THR A 90 19.31 -8.03 -0.81
CA THR A 90 20.54 -8.43 -1.52
C THR A 90 21.80 -7.69 -1.07
N ASN A 91 21.69 -6.48 -0.52
CA ASN A 91 22.85 -5.64 -0.20
C ASN A 91 23.51 -5.99 1.14
N TRP A 92 22.82 -6.74 1.99
CA TRP A 92 23.31 -7.17 3.30
C TRP A 92 24.40 -8.24 3.27
N LEU A 93 24.71 -8.77 2.09
CA LEU A 93 25.76 -9.77 1.91
C LEU A 93 27.07 -9.17 1.40
N VAL A 94 27.14 -7.85 1.20
CA VAL A 94 28.36 -7.19 0.67
C VAL A 94 29.25 -6.63 1.78
N ASP A 95 28.68 -6.28 2.93
CA ASP A 95 29.45 -5.82 4.09
C ASP A 95 29.47 -6.91 5.16
N SER A 96 30.42 -7.84 4.99
CA SER A 96 30.81 -8.83 6.01
C SER A 96 31.82 -8.21 6.96
#